data_AF-A0A846X9M4-F1
#
_entry.id   AF-A0A846X9M4-F1
#
_cell.length_a   1.000
_cell.length_b   1.000
_cell.length_c   1.000
_cell.angle_alpha   90.00
_cell.angle_beta   90.00
_cell.angle_gamma   90.00
#
_symmetry.space_group_name_H-M   'P 1'
#
loop_
_entity.id
_entity.type
_entity.pdbx_description
1 polymer ?
#
loop_
_entity_poly.entity_id
_entity_poly.type
_entity_poly.pdbx_seq_one_letter_code
_entity_poly.pdbx_strand_id
1 'polypeptide(L)'
;MGIELADELQRLEDEGSTGVLHTGDGVFHLTDGAIASAECARTTGLDRLAAEAGVTGADDWQSAAVGDPGPMIGSPLFETLALLSVFDAAYFLLSDPVPAEFRPAPPHWLAPVCRIRPRVLVRECERRGDPHSGPWPAQLVDLAPVVPVRRVRRNRVVLTGGQAEVLAAAGTHRTVTVIARDLGRTAYGCLEAVRDLTAAGLIEPPEDGRAQAAPRHAAEPALRRRVRPAVPVPDDGEWEPVDQELLLRLRSALEDLA
;
A
#
# COMPACT_ATOMS: atom_id res chain seq x y z
N MET A 1 -2.67 -4.26 14.78
CA MET A 1 -1.39 -3.55 14.60
C MET A 1 -0.38 -4.16 15.55
N GLY A 2 0.77 -4.56 15.07
CA GLY A 2 1.86 -5.10 15.87
C GLY A 2 2.56 -3.97 16.64
N ILE A 3 2.12 -3.73 17.88
CA ILE A 3 2.65 -2.66 18.74
C ILE A 3 4.17 -2.78 18.90
N GLU A 4 4.68 -4.00 19.04
CA GLU A 4 6.11 -4.28 19.17
C GLU A 4 6.95 -3.80 17.97
N LEU A 5 6.45 -3.97 16.75
CA LEU A 5 7.15 -3.52 15.55
C LEU A 5 7.11 -1.99 15.41
N ALA A 6 5.98 -1.37 15.76
CA ALA A 6 5.86 0.09 15.74
C ALA A 6 6.79 0.75 16.77
N ASP A 7 6.89 0.19 17.97
CA ASP A 7 7.78 0.68 19.02
C ASP A 7 9.26 0.52 18.63
N GLU A 8 9.63 -0.61 18.03
CA GLU A 8 10.99 -0.84 17.54
C GLU A 8 11.38 0.11 16.41
N LEU A 9 10.46 0.36 15.48
CA LEU A 9 10.63 1.35 14.42
C LEU A 9 10.81 2.77 14.97
N GLN A 10 10.06 3.14 16.01
CA GLN A 10 10.20 4.42 16.70
C GLN A 10 11.57 4.54 17.39
N ARG A 11 12.00 3.49 18.09
CA ARG A 11 13.32 3.43 18.72
C ARG A 11 14.45 3.63 17.71
N LEU A 12 14.39 2.94 16.57
CA LEU A 12 15.39 3.06 15.51
C LEU A 12 15.39 4.44 14.84
N GLU A 13 14.22 5.08 14.73
CA GLU A 13 14.12 6.48 14.29
C GLU A 13 14.88 7.41 15.24
N ASP A 14 14.61 7.30 16.54
CA ASP A 14 15.17 8.18 17.57
C ASP A 14 16.70 8.00 17.73
N GLU A 15 17.20 6.78 17.50
CA GLU A 15 18.63 6.47 17.52
C GLU A 15 19.36 6.88 16.23
N GLY A 16 18.65 7.22 15.15
CA GLY A 16 19.27 7.48 13.85
C GLY A 16 19.94 6.23 13.27
N SER A 17 19.37 5.05 13.50
CA SER A 17 19.99 3.78 13.14
C SER A 17 20.04 3.55 11.62
N THR A 18 21.14 2.94 11.15
CA THR A 18 21.33 2.51 9.75
C THR A 18 21.51 0.99 9.70
N GLY A 19 20.65 0.30 8.96
CA GLY A 19 20.67 -1.16 8.88
C GLY A 19 19.37 -1.75 8.34
N VAL A 20 19.15 -3.04 8.63
CA VAL A 20 17.97 -3.78 8.18
C VAL A 20 17.21 -4.31 9.39
N LEU A 21 15.91 -4.03 9.45
CA LEU A 21 14.98 -4.60 10.43
C LEU A 21 14.19 -5.72 9.75
N HIS A 22 14.44 -6.97 10.18
CA HIS A 22 13.71 -8.14 9.70
C HIS A 22 12.45 -8.37 10.54
N THR A 23 11.32 -8.68 9.92
CA THR A 23 10.08 -9.05 10.63
C THR A 23 9.19 -9.92 9.75
N GLY A 24 8.71 -11.04 10.30
CA GLY A 24 7.81 -11.96 9.58
C GLY A 24 8.30 -12.31 8.18
N ASP A 25 7.49 -11.95 7.18
CA ASP A 25 7.72 -12.19 5.76
C ASP A 25 8.31 -10.98 5.01
N GLY A 26 8.96 -10.07 5.74
CA GLY A 26 9.48 -8.84 5.16
C GLY A 26 10.62 -8.18 5.94
N VAL A 27 11.03 -7.03 5.42
CA VAL A 27 12.15 -6.24 5.93
C VAL A 27 11.90 -4.75 5.76
N PHE A 28 12.53 -3.94 6.62
CA PHE A 28 12.71 -2.51 6.45
C PHE A 28 14.19 -2.18 6.36
N HIS A 29 14.58 -1.37 5.39
CA HIS A 29 15.93 -0.81 5.30
C HIS A 29 15.91 0.60 5.85
N LEU A 30 16.74 0.87 6.85
CA LEU A 30 16.87 2.17 7.49
C LEU A 30 18.22 2.81 7.16
N THR A 31 18.20 4.13 6.93
CA THR A 31 19.36 4.99 6.76
C THR A 31 19.15 6.25 7.60
N ASP A 32 20.00 6.43 8.61
CA ASP A 32 19.96 7.53 9.58
C ASP A 32 18.58 7.68 10.23
N GLY A 33 17.97 6.55 10.64
CA GLY A 33 16.65 6.49 11.27
C GLY A 33 15.47 6.66 10.32
N ALA A 34 15.69 6.94 9.03
CA ALA A 34 14.64 7.00 8.01
C ALA A 34 14.54 5.69 7.23
N ILE A 35 13.33 5.27 6.87
CA ILE A 35 13.09 4.10 6.02
C ILE A 35 13.38 4.48 4.57
N ALA A 36 14.31 3.75 3.97
CA ALA A 36 14.73 3.90 2.58
C ALA A 36 14.12 2.85 1.65
N SER A 37 13.76 1.68 2.17
CA SER A 37 13.09 0.61 1.44
C SER A 37 12.33 -0.28 2.41
N ALA A 38 11.31 -0.97 1.92
CA ALA A 38 10.64 -2.04 2.64
C ALA A 38 10.13 -3.08 1.64
N GLU A 39 10.20 -4.34 2.03
CA GLU A 39 9.76 -5.47 1.22
C GLU A 39 8.88 -6.39 2.05
N CYS A 40 7.84 -6.95 1.43
CA CYS A 40 6.94 -7.90 2.04
C CYS A 40 6.54 -8.94 0.98
N ALA A 41 6.57 -10.24 1.33
CA ALA A 41 6.21 -11.30 0.37
C ALA A 41 4.77 -11.19 -0.16
N ARG A 42 3.89 -10.49 0.57
CA ARG A 42 2.49 -10.23 0.23
C ARG A 42 2.28 -9.04 -0.72
N THR A 43 3.32 -8.28 -1.06
CA THR A 43 3.21 -7.12 -1.95
C THR A 43 3.81 -7.37 -3.34
N THR A 44 3.53 -6.46 -4.26
CA THR A 44 4.23 -6.37 -5.54
C THR A 44 5.56 -5.64 -5.30
N GLY A 45 6.66 -6.24 -5.71
CA GLY A 45 8.00 -5.64 -5.59
C GLY A 45 8.13 -4.36 -6.42
N LEU A 46 9.02 -3.47 -5.98
CA LEU A 46 9.29 -2.20 -6.66
C LEU A 46 9.79 -2.41 -8.10
N ASP A 47 10.57 -3.48 -8.31
CA ASP A 47 11.03 -3.94 -9.63
C ASP A 47 9.87 -4.10 -10.61
N ARG A 48 8.83 -4.82 -10.19
CA ARG A 48 7.66 -5.10 -11.01
C ARG A 48 6.77 -3.87 -11.16
N LEU A 49 6.59 -3.08 -10.10
CA LEU A 49 5.86 -1.82 -10.19
C LEU A 49 6.49 -0.88 -11.22
N ALA A 50 7.83 -0.75 -11.20
CA ALA A 50 8.57 0.11 -12.10
C ALA A 50 8.58 -0.43 -13.54
N ALA A 51 8.69 -1.75 -13.73
CA ALA A 51 8.63 -2.36 -15.05
C ALA A 51 7.26 -2.16 -15.72
N GLU A 52 6.18 -2.39 -14.97
CA GLU A 52 4.80 -2.24 -15.47
C GLU A 52 4.43 -0.77 -15.73
N ALA A 53 5.04 0.15 -14.99
CA ALA A 53 4.93 1.58 -15.25
C ALA A 53 5.83 2.07 -16.41
N GLY A 54 6.66 1.20 -17.00
CA GLY A 54 7.59 1.54 -18.09
C GLY A 54 8.76 2.42 -17.66
N VAL A 55 9.09 2.43 -16.37
CA VAL A 55 10.13 3.29 -15.77
C VAL A 55 11.51 2.64 -15.81
N THR A 56 11.58 1.31 -15.85
CA THR A 56 12.82 0.54 -15.81
C THR A 56 12.73 -0.68 -16.74
N GLY A 57 13.82 -0.98 -17.46
CA GLY A 57 14.03 -2.29 -18.07
C GLY A 57 14.61 -3.28 -17.06
N ALA A 58 14.50 -4.59 -17.34
CA ALA A 58 15.04 -5.63 -16.45
C ALA A 58 16.55 -5.48 -16.15
N ASP A 59 17.32 -4.99 -17.13
CA ASP A 59 18.78 -4.81 -17.01
C ASP A 59 19.17 -3.61 -16.12
N ASP A 60 18.34 -2.55 -16.10
CA ASP A 60 18.55 -1.36 -15.28
C ASP A 60 18.35 -1.70 -13.79
N TRP A 61 17.37 -2.54 -13.49
CA TRP A 61 17.08 -3.00 -12.13
C TRP A 61 18.23 -3.81 -11.53
N GLN A 62 18.79 -4.74 -12.32
CA GLN A 62 19.91 -5.57 -11.87
C GLN A 62 21.16 -4.73 -11.60
N SER A 63 21.40 -3.69 -12.40
CA SER A 63 22.51 -2.75 -12.20
C SER A 63 22.35 -1.94 -10.91
N ALA A 64 21.13 -1.48 -10.61
CA ALA A 64 20.82 -0.77 -9.37
C ALA A 64 21.07 -1.60 -8.12
N ALA A 65 20.68 -2.87 -8.14
CA ALA A 65 20.89 -3.80 -7.04
C ALA A 65 22.37 -4.03 -6.72
N VAL A 66 23.27 -3.84 -7.69
CA VAL A 66 24.74 -3.96 -7.52
C VAL A 66 25.37 -2.60 -7.14
N GLY A 67 24.57 -1.55 -7.00
CA GLY A 67 25.00 -0.23 -6.53
C GLY A 67 25.20 0.81 -7.62
N ASP A 68 24.78 0.54 -8.86
CA ASP A 68 24.72 1.52 -9.94
C ASP A 68 23.28 1.73 -10.41
N PRO A 69 22.49 2.54 -9.67
CA PRO A 69 21.10 2.79 -10.00
C PRO A 69 20.89 3.64 -11.28
N GLY A 70 21.98 4.11 -11.89
CA GLY A 70 21.95 4.82 -13.17
C GLY A 70 20.96 5.99 -13.19
N PRO A 71 20.29 6.26 -14.33
CA PRO A 71 19.35 7.37 -14.48
C PRO A 71 17.98 7.13 -13.82
N MET A 72 17.74 5.97 -13.17
CA MET A 72 16.46 5.69 -12.52
C MET A 72 16.25 6.57 -11.28
N ILE A 73 17.34 6.86 -10.56
CA ILE A 73 17.36 7.85 -9.49
C ILE A 73 17.18 9.25 -10.10
N GLY A 74 16.14 9.96 -9.68
CA GLY A 74 15.75 11.26 -10.22
C GLY A 74 14.53 11.23 -11.15
N SER A 75 13.99 10.06 -11.48
CA SER A 75 12.69 9.95 -12.15
C SER A 75 11.56 10.16 -11.12
N PRO A 76 10.73 11.21 -11.21
CA PRO A 76 9.68 11.46 -10.23
C PRO A 76 8.66 10.32 -10.11
N LEU A 77 8.42 9.62 -11.23
CA LEU A 77 7.56 8.44 -11.23
C LEU A 77 8.21 7.27 -10.49
N PHE A 78 9.52 7.04 -10.68
CA PHE A 78 10.25 6.02 -9.93
C PHE A 78 10.21 6.27 -8.42
N GLU A 79 10.49 7.51 -8.01
CA GLU A 79 10.47 7.93 -6.62
C GLU A 79 9.09 7.73 -5.99
N THR A 80 8.04 8.06 -6.74
CA THR A 80 6.65 7.80 -6.32
C THR A 80 6.39 6.31 -6.12
N LEU A 81 6.85 5.45 -7.05
CA LEU A 81 6.68 4.00 -6.93
C LEU A 81 7.46 3.44 -5.73
N ALA A 82 8.66 3.96 -5.45
CA ALA A 82 9.45 3.58 -4.28
C ALA A 82 8.77 3.96 -2.97
N LEU A 83 8.21 5.17 -2.88
CA LEU A 83 7.41 5.57 -1.71
C LEU A 83 6.18 4.66 -1.57
N LEU A 84 5.46 4.42 -2.67
CA LEU A 84 4.28 3.56 -2.67
C LEU A 84 4.62 2.13 -2.24
N SER A 85 5.74 1.55 -2.68
CA SER A 85 6.16 0.20 -2.30
C SER A 85 6.48 0.11 -0.81
N VAL A 86 7.12 1.15 -0.23
CA VAL A 86 7.38 1.19 1.21
C VAL A 86 6.08 1.22 2.01
N PHE A 87 5.14 2.10 1.66
CA PHE A 87 3.84 2.16 2.33
C PHE A 87 3.00 0.88 2.12
N ASP A 88 3.14 0.23 0.97
CA ASP A 88 2.45 -1.02 0.67
C ASP A 88 2.96 -2.15 1.57
N ALA A 89 4.28 -2.37 1.61
CA ALA A 89 4.90 -3.39 2.46
C ALA A 89 4.64 -3.13 3.94
N ALA A 90 4.81 -1.88 4.38
CA ALA A 90 4.59 -1.48 5.77
C ALA A 90 3.20 -1.80 6.28
N TYR A 91 2.17 -1.57 5.46
CA TYR A 91 0.78 -1.81 5.86
C TYR A 91 0.54 -3.27 6.28
N PHE A 92 1.09 -4.21 5.52
CA PHE A 92 0.94 -5.64 5.80
C PHE A 92 1.85 -6.11 6.94
N LEU A 93 3.10 -5.64 6.99
CA LEU A 93 4.03 -6.00 8.07
C LEU A 93 3.55 -5.48 9.43
N LEU A 94 3.09 -4.23 9.51
CA LEU A 94 2.55 -3.63 10.75
C LEU A 94 1.20 -4.23 11.18
N SER A 95 0.53 -4.96 10.28
CA SER A 95 -0.72 -5.64 10.62
C SER A 95 -0.50 -6.95 11.37
N ASP A 96 0.70 -7.52 11.34
CA ASP A 96 1.04 -8.78 12.00
C ASP A 96 1.88 -8.57 13.26
N PRO A 97 1.54 -9.24 14.39
CA PRO A 97 2.32 -9.14 15.62
C PRO A 97 3.48 -10.15 15.59
N VAL A 98 4.49 -9.89 14.75
CA VAL A 98 5.69 -10.74 14.64
C VAL A 98 6.91 -10.01 15.20
N PRO A 99 7.77 -10.69 16.00
CA PRO A 99 9.00 -10.10 16.50
C PRO A 99 9.89 -9.56 15.38
N ALA A 100 10.60 -8.48 15.66
CA ALA A 100 11.51 -7.83 14.74
C ALA A 100 12.97 -7.98 15.22
N GLU A 101 13.90 -8.13 14.28
CA GLU A 101 15.34 -8.25 14.54
C GLU A 101 16.10 -7.23 13.69
N PHE A 102 16.75 -6.26 14.35
CA PHE A 102 17.59 -5.26 13.68
C PHE A 102 19.03 -5.74 13.52
N ARG A 103 19.59 -5.54 12.33
CA ARG A 103 21.00 -5.81 12.03
C ARG A 103 21.63 -4.59 11.35
N PRO A 104 22.74 -4.04 11.88
CA PRO A 104 23.49 -2.99 11.19
C PRO A 104 23.93 -3.44 9.81
N ALA A 105 23.77 -2.58 8.82
CA ALA A 105 24.14 -2.83 7.42
C ALA A 105 24.45 -1.49 6.73
N PRO A 106 25.14 -1.48 5.58
CA PRO A 106 25.30 -0.27 4.78
C PRO A 106 23.94 0.32 4.36
N PRO A 107 23.86 1.64 4.10
CA PRO A 107 22.67 2.28 3.56
C PRO A 107 22.15 1.57 2.31
N HIS A 108 20.82 1.42 2.22
CA HIS A 108 20.19 0.92 1.01
C HIS A 108 20.35 1.92 -0.15
N TRP A 109 20.49 1.43 -1.39
CA TRP A 109 20.74 2.27 -2.56
C TRP A 109 19.62 3.28 -2.87
N LEU A 110 18.40 3.05 -2.37
CA LEU A 110 17.27 3.98 -2.46
C LEU A 110 17.32 5.14 -1.46
N ALA A 111 18.23 5.13 -0.49
CA ALA A 111 18.31 6.18 0.54
C ALA A 111 18.41 7.62 0.01
N PRO A 112 19.01 7.91 -1.15
CA PRO A 112 19.02 9.26 -1.72
C PRO A 112 17.64 9.77 -2.19
N VAL A 113 16.68 8.87 -2.47
CA VAL A 113 15.39 9.22 -3.09
C VAL A 113 14.17 8.86 -2.24
N CYS A 114 14.31 7.92 -1.31
CA CYS A 114 13.25 7.48 -0.43
C CYS A 114 13.73 7.66 1.02
N ARG A 115 13.10 8.60 1.75
CA ARG A 115 13.36 8.82 3.18
C ARG A 115 12.04 9.05 3.89
N ILE A 116 11.49 8.01 4.49
CA ILE A 116 10.23 8.08 5.22
C ILE A 116 10.52 7.94 6.72
N ARG A 117 10.04 8.90 7.52
CA ARG A 117 10.14 8.77 8.98
C ARG A 117 9.25 7.61 9.46
N PRO A 118 9.77 6.67 10.26
CA PRO A 118 8.98 5.57 10.82
C PRO A 118 7.66 6.03 11.46
N ARG A 119 7.65 7.10 12.25
CA ARG A 119 6.42 7.65 12.85
C ARG A 119 5.32 7.97 11.81
N VAL A 120 5.70 8.51 10.64
CA VAL A 120 4.77 8.91 9.57
C VAL A 120 4.21 7.67 8.90
N LEU A 121 5.06 6.69 8.67
CA LEU A 121 4.69 5.39 8.12
C LEU A 121 3.67 4.68 9.01
N VAL A 122 3.95 4.59 10.32
CA VAL A 122 3.07 3.93 11.28
C VAL A 122 1.71 4.60 11.28
N ARG A 123 1.64 5.93 11.46
CA ARG A 123 0.40 6.71 11.46
C ARG A 123 -0.45 6.48 10.21
N GLU A 124 0.18 6.49 9.04
CA GLU A 124 -0.53 6.23 7.78
C GLU A 124 -1.04 4.79 7.70
N CYS A 125 -0.28 3.82 8.20
CA CYS A 125 -0.74 2.43 8.28
C CYS A 125 -1.91 2.25 9.24
N GLU A 126 -1.96 2.99 10.36
CA GLU A 126 -3.13 3.02 11.24
C GLU A 126 -4.36 3.56 10.51
N ARG A 127 -4.19 4.67 9.77
CA ARG A 127 -5.26 5.27 8.97
C ARG A 127 -5.80 4.32 7.89
N ARG A 128 -4.92 3.57 7.23
CA ARG A 128 -5.26 2.53 6.24
C ARG A 128 -5.90 1.29 6.88
N GLY A 129 -5.66 1.08 8.17
CA GLY A 129 -6.14 -0.03 8.97
C GLY A 129 -7.51 0.20 9.62
N ASP A 130 -8.23 1.28 9.28
CA ASP A 130 -9.52 1.60 9.87
C ASP A 130 -10.47 0.38 9.82
N PRO A 131 -10.93 -0.13 10.98
CA PRO A 131 -11.84 -1.27 11.06
C PRO A 131 -13.14 -1.10 10.27
N HIS A 132 -13.52 0.14 9.94
CA HIS A 132 -14.72 0.44 9.15
C HIS A 132 -14.48 0.38 7.63
N SER A 133 -13.26 0.07 7.18
CA SER A 133 -12.92 -0.05 5.75
C SER A 133 -13.59 -1.26 5.06
N GLY A 134 -14.29 -2.11 5.81
CA GLY A 134 -15.08 -3.21 5.28
C GLY A 134 -14.57 -4.58 5.72
N PRO A 135 -15.12 -5.67 5.15
CA PRO A 135 -14.92 -7.03 5.66
C PRO A 135 -13.56 -7.64 5.28
N TRP A 136 -12.70 -6.92 4.57
CA TRP A 136 -11.39 -7.39 4.12
C TRP A 136 -10.27 -6.81 4.99
N PRO A 137 -9.81 -7.50 6.04
CA PRO A 137 -8.64 -7.09 6.81
C PRO A 137 -7.35 -7.42 6.06
N ALA A 138 -6.23 -6.83 6.49
CA ALA A 138 -4.92 -7.01 5.86
C ALA A 138 -4.48 -8.49 5.85
N GLN A 139 -4.85 -9.28 6.85
CA GLN A 139 -4.47 -10.69 6.99
C GLN A 139 -5.12 -11.63 5.95
N LEU A 140 -6.10 -11.14 5.18
CA LEU A 140 -6.78 -11.97 4.18
C LEU A 140 -6.23 -11.79 2.76
N VAL A 141 -5.31 -10.86 2.52
CA VAL A 141 -4.89 -10.50 1.15
C VAL A 141 -4.20 -11.61 0.38
N ASP A 142 -3.54 -12.52 1.09
CA ASP A 142 -2.83 -13.68 0.55
C ASP A 142 -3.53 -15.01 0.87
N LEU A 143 -4.60 -14.97 1.68
CA LEU A 143 -5.33 -16.17 2.12
C LEU A 143 -6.70 -16.34 1.46
N ALA A 144 -7.47 -15.26 1.31
CA ALA A 144 -8.84 -15.32 0.83
C ALA A 144 -8.94 -15.07 -0.69
N PRO A 145 -9.68 -15.90 -1.44
CA PRO A 145 -9.91 -15.67 -2.85
C PRO A 145 -10.87 -14.49 -3.08
N VAL A 146 -10.58 -13.68 -4.08
CA VAL A 146 -11.42 -12.57 -4.55
C VAL A 146 -12.45 -13.15 -5.52
N VAL A 147 -13.64 -13.49 -5.03
CA VAL A 147 -14.67 -14.19 -5.81
C VAL A 147 -15.71 -13.22 -6.35
N PRO A 148 -15.92 -13.11 -7.68
CA PRO A 148 -17.03 -12.35 -8.23
C PRO A 148 -18.38 -12.95 -7.88
N VAL A 149 -19.37 -12.10 -7.58
CA VAL A 149 -20.74 -12.58 -7.37
C VAL A 149 -21.29 -13.22 -8.64
N ARG A 150 -22.05 -14.31 -8.49
CA ARG A 150 -22.64 -15.00 -9.65
C ARG A 150 -23.66 -14.17 -10.43
N ARG A 151 -24.36 -13.25 -9.75
CA ARG A 151 -25.38 -12.38 -10.36
C ARG A 151 -25.37 -11.00 -9.71
N VAL A 152 -25.05 -9.99 -10.51
CA VAL A 152 -25.15 -8.59 -10.11
C VAL A 152 -26.62 -8.19 -10.10
N ARG A 153 -27.15 -7.75 -8.96
CA ARG A 153 -28.55 -7.32 -8.80
C ARG A 153 -28.77 -5.85 -9.16
N ARG A 154 -27.89 -5.26 -9.98
CA ARG A 154 -27.91 -3.84 -10.36
C ARG A 154 -27.90 -3.71 -11.87
N ASN A 155 -28.70 -2.79 -12.38
CA ASN A 155 -28.83 -2.55 -13.82
C ASN A 155 -27.65 -1.77 -14.42
N ARG A 156 -26.91 -1.04 -13.60
CA ARG A 156 -25.72 -0.29 -14.02
C ARG A 156 -24.72 -0.20 -12.88
N VAL A 157 -23.44 -0.33 -13.22
CA VAL A 157 -22.30 -0.17 -12.33
C VAL A 157 -21.33 0.78 -13.02
N VAL A 158 -20.78 1.73 -12.27
CA VAL A 158 -19.69 2.60 -12.73
C VAL A 158 -18.44 2.14 -12.00
N LEU A 159 -17.41 1.77 -12.76
CA LEU A 159 -16.13 1.30 -12.23
C LEU A 159 -15.02 2.26 -12.68
N THR A 160 -14.03 2.45 -11.83
CA THR A 160 -12.74 3.00 -12.29
C THR A 160 -12.00 1.95 -13.13
N GLY A 161 -10.99 2.37 -13.90
CA GLY A 161 -10.15 1.43 -14.66
C GLY A 161 -9.53 0.34 -13.76
N GLY A 162 -8.98 0.74 -12.61
CA GLY A 162 -8.41 -0.20 -11.64
C GLY A 162 -9.43 -1.18 -11.06
N GLN A 163 -10.66 -0.73 -10.76
CA GLN A 163 -11.73 -1.63 -10.31
C GLN A 163 -12.14 -2.62 -11.40
N ALA A 164 -12.19 -2.19 -12.67
CA ALA A 164 -12.50 -3.08 -13.79
C ALA A 164 -11.43 -4.15 -14.01
N GLU A 165 -10.15 -3.78 -13.92
CA GLU A 165 -9.02 -4.73 -14.01
C GLU A 165 -9.03 -5.75 -12.88
N VAL A 166 -9.20 -5.31 -11.63
CA VAL A 166 -9.29 -6.20 -10.45
C VAL A 166 -10.48 -7.15 -10.59
N LEU A 167 -11.64 -6.65 -11.01
CA LEU A 167 -12.83 -7.48 -11.23
C LEU A 167 -12.63 -8.49 -12.37
N ALA A 168 -11.89 -8.14 -13.42
CA ALA A 168 -11.58 -9.04 -14.53
C ALA A 168 -10.56 -10.13 -14.14
N ALA A 169 -9.63 -9.83 -13.23
CA ALA A 169 -8.63 -10.77 -12.72
C ALA A 169 -9.13 -11.65 -11.55
N ALA A 170 -10.26 -11.27 -10.94
CA ALA A 170 -10.87 -11.99 -9.82
C ALA A 170 -11.31 -13.41 -10.20
N GLY A 171 -11.27 -14.32 -9.24
CA GLY A 171 -11.60 -15.72 -9.44
C GLY A 171 -11.56 -16.54 -8.16
N THR A 172 -12.08 -17.77 -8.22
CA THR A 172 -12.27 -18.62 -7.02
C THR A 172 -10.99 -19.08 -6.33
N HIS A 173 -9.83 -18.82 -6.92
CA HIS A 173 -8.51 -19.21 -6.37
C HIS A 173 -7.51 -18.05 -6.35
N ARG A 174 -7.96 -16.82 -6.67
CA ARG A 174 -7.08 -15.67 -6.90
C ARG A 174 -7.16 -14.73 -5.71
N THR A 175 -6.08 -14.59 -4.96
CA THR A 175 -6.01 -13.70 -3.80
C THR A 175 -5.65 -12.28 -4.24
N VAL A 176 -5.81 -11.30 -3.33
CA VAL A 176 -5.46 -9.90 -3.60
C VAL A 176 -3.99 -9.77 -3.98
N THR A 177 -3.09 -10.43 -3.24
CA THR A 177 -1.64 -10.45 -3.54
C THR A 177 -1.35 -10.96 -4.95
N VAL A 178 -2.00 -12.05 -5.37
CA VAL A 178 -1.78 -12.61 -6.72
C VAL A 178 -2.32 -11.68 -7.80
N ILE A 179 -3.49 -11.08 -7.60
CA ILE A 179 -4.07 -10.13 -8.55
C ILE A 179 -3.20 -8.86 -8.65
N ALA A 180 -2.78 -8.29 -7.53
CA ALA A 180 -1.93 -7.11 -7.48
C ALA A 180 -0.61 -7.33 -8.21
N ARG A 181 0.02 -8.48 -7.96
CA ARG A 181 1.25 -8.87 -8.66
C ARG A 181 1.00 -8.98 -10.15
N ASP A 182 0.02 -9.76 -10.59
CA ASP A 182 -0.26 -9.95 -12.01
C ASP A 182 -0.56 -8.65 -12.75
N LEU A 183 -1.24 -7.71 -12.09
CA LEU A 183 -1.58 -6.39 -12.65
C LEU A 183 -0.45 -5.34 -12.53
N GLY A 184 0.67 -5.64 -11.85
CA GLY A 184 1.71 -4.64 -11.63
C GLY A 184 1.28 -3.49 -10.71
N ARG A 185 0.39 -3.76 -9.75
CA ARG A 185 -0.19 -2.76 -8.84
C ARG A 185 0.21 -3.05 -7.40
N THR A 186 0.10 -2.04 -6.54
CA THR A 186 0.26 -2.24 -5.08
C THR A 186 -0.83 -3.14 -4.54
N ALA A 187 -0.49 -3.98 -3.55
CA ALA A 187 -1.43 -4.88 -2.91
C ALA A 187 -2.50 -4.13 -2.11
N TYR A 188 -2.14 -3.03 -1.45
CA TYR A 188 -3.08 -2.13 -0.78
C TYR A 188 -4.03 -1.45 -1.77
N GLY A 189 -3.53 -0.98 -2.92
CA GLY A 189 -4.39 -0.41 -3.97
C GLY A 189 -5.39 -1.43 -4.52
N CYS A 190 -4.95 -2.69 -4.70
CA CYS A 190 -5.83 -3.79 -5.07
C CYS A 190 -6.84 -4.12 -3.96
N LEU A 191 -6.42 -4.11 -2.69
CA LEU A 191 -7.29 -4.34 -1.53
C LEU A 191 -8.40 -3.29 -1.44
N GLU A 192 -8.08 -2.01 -1.63
CA GLU A 192 -9.07 -0.94 -1.65
C GLU A 192 -10.08 -1.11 -2.79
N ALA A 193 -9.62 -1.49 -3.99
CA ALA A 193 -10.51 -1.81 -5.10
C ALA A 193 -11.43 -2.99 -4.76
N VAL A 194 -10.91 -4.05 -4.12
CA VAL A 194 -11.71 -5.20 -3.67
C VAL A 194 -12.74 -4.78 -2.61
N ARG A 195 -12.37 -3.96 -1.62
CA ARG A 195 -13.29 -3.42 -0.61
C ARG A 195 -14.43 -2.63 -1.25
N ASP A 196 -14.12 -1.74 -2.19
CA ASP A 196 -15.12 -0.97 -2.94
C ASP A 196 -16.02 -1.88 -3.78
N LEU A 197 -15.46 -2.88 -4.47
CA LEU A 197 -16.21 -3.84 -5.27
C LEU A 197 -17.12 -4.74 -4.41
N THR A 198 -16.67 -5.13 -3.21
CA THR A 198 -17.49 -5.86 -2.23
C THR A 198 -18.62 -4.98 -1.72
N ALA A 199 -18.36 -3.72 -1.37
CA ALA A 199 -19.41 -2.77 -0.98
C ALA A 199 -20.40 -2.49 -2.12
N ALA A 200 -19.94 -2.55 -3.37
CA ALA A 200 -20.78 -2.46 -4.56
C ALA A 200 -21.57 -3.76 -4.86
N GLY A 201 -21.33 -4.84 -4.12
CA GLY A 201 -21.98 -6.14 -4.31
C GLY A 201 -21.54 -6.86 -5.58
N LEU A 202 -20.27 -6.69 -5.98
CA LEU A 202 -19.67 -7.29 -7.18
C LEU A 202 -18.66 -8.38 -6.83
N ILE A 203 -18.04 -8.28 -5.66
CA ILE A 203 -17.20 -9.32 -5.06
C ILE A 203 -17.93 -9.86 -3.81
N GLU A 204 -17.91 -11.17 -3.64
CA GLU A 204 -18.41 -11.83 -2.43
C GLU A 204 -17.56 -11.39 -1.23
N PRO A 205 -18.16 -11.08 -0.06
CA PRO A 205 -17.37 -10.84 1.14
C PRO A 205 -16.57 -12.12 1.46
N PRO A 206 -15.38 -11.99 2.07
CA PRO A 206 -14.60 -13.16 2.42
C PRO A 206 -15.43 -14.01 3.39
N GLU A 207 -15.42 -15.33 3.21
CA GLU A 207 -16.08 -16.22 4.13
C GLU A 207 -15.36 -16.11 5.49
N ASP A 208 -16.05 -15.55 6.49
CA ASP A 208 -15.51 -15.50 7.84
C ASP A 208 -15.15 -16.92 8.28
N GLY A 209 -13.88 -17.17 8.61
CA GLY A 209 -13.48 -18.33 9.42
C GLY A 209 -14.12 -18.38 10.82
N ARG A 210 -15.10 -17.50 11.09
CA ARG A 210 -15.95 -17.43 12.28
C ARG A 210 -17.39 -17.19 11.84
N ALA A 211 -18.14 -18.27 11.67
CA ALA A 211 -19.56 -18.22 11.38
C ALA A 211 -20.34 -17.31 12.38
N GLN A 212 -21.24 -16.48 11.82
CA GLN A 212 -22.52 -16.00 12.37
C GLN A 212 -22.55 -14.96 13.52
N ALA A 213 -22.94 -13.74 13.15
CA ALA A 213 -23.99 -12.93 13.80
C ALA A 213 -24.43 -11.83 12.79
N ALA A 214 -25.67 -11.60 12.34
CA ALA A 214 -27.02 -11.98 12.74
C ALA A 214 -27.94 -11.84 11.48
N PRO A 215 -29.28 -12.03 11.55
CA PRO A 215 -30.11 -12.22 10.35
C PRO A 215 -30.33 -10.94 9.54
N ARG A 216 -30.43 -11.13 8.22
CA ARG A 216 -30.78 -10.11 7.23
C ARG A 216 -32.19 -9.59 7.48
N HIS A 217 -32.33 -8.37 7.98
CA HIS A 217 -33.51 -7.56 7.72
C HIS A 217 -33.21 -6.59 6.58
N ALA A 218 -34.00 -6.72 5.51
CA ALA A 218 -34.00 -5.81 4.38
C ALA A 218 -34.39 -4.41 4.86
N ALA A 219 -33.44 -3.47 4.79
CA ALA A 219 -33.73 -2.06 4.67
C ALA A 219 -33.26 -1.62 3.27
N GLU A 220 -34.17 -1.02 2.50
CA GLU A 220 -33.87 -0.44 1.20
C GLU A 220 -32.71 0.56 1.30
N PRO A 221 -31.77 0.59 0.34
CA PRO A 221 -30.67 1.53 0.41
C PRO A 221 -31.18 2.93 0.09
N ALA A 222 -31.40 3.73 1.13
CA ALA A 222 -31.42 5.18 0.97
C ALA A 222 -30.08 5.62 0.37
N LEU A 223 -30.14 6.34 -0.75
CA LEU A 223 -29.00 7.00 -1.40
C LEU A 223 -28.35 7.98 -0.42
N ARG A 224 -27.38 7.52 0.37
CA ARG A 224 -26.55 8.40 1.19
C ARG A 224 -25.47 9.00 0.30
N ARG A 225 -25.62 10.29 0.01
CA ARG A 225 -24.53 11.15 -0.46
C ARG A 225 -23.36 10.96 0.50
N ARG A 226 -22.22 10.44 0.03
CA ARG A 226 -20.95 10.40 0.78
C ARG A 226 -20.64 11.83 1.21
N VAL A 227 -20.90 12.15 2.47
CA VAL A 227 -20.21 13.24 3.15
C VAL A 227 -18.97 12.59 3.74
N ARG A 228 -17.81 12.92 3.17
CA ARG A 228 -16.51 12.55 3.72
C ARG A 228 -16.46 13.13 5.15
N PRO A 229 -16.36 12.33 6.22
CA PRO A 229 -16.10 12.91 7.53
C PRO A 229 -14.77 13.66 7.43
N ALA A 230 -14.75 14.91 7.90
CA ALA A 230 -13.52 15.68 7.97
C ALA A 230 -12.55 14.90 8.85
N VAL A 231 -11.46 14.44 8.26
CA VAL A 231 -10.31 13.92 9.02
C VAL A 231 -9.79 15.08 9.85
N PRO A 232 -9.63 14.95 11.17
CA PRO A 232 -8.98 15.99 11.95
C PRO A 232 -7.58 16.19 11.37
N VAL A 233 -7.32 17.41 10.88
CA VAL A 233 -6.01 17.80 10.38
C VAL A 233 -5.05 17.75 11.57
N PRO A 234 -3.93 17.01 11.50
CA PRO A 234 -2.86 17.13 12.49
C PRO A 234 -2.45 18.58 12.69
N ASP A 235 -2.07 18.94 13.92
CA ASP A 235 -1.50 20.26 14.23
C ASP A 235 -0.36 20.59 13.26
N ASP A 236 -0.29 21.85 12.82
CA ASP A 236 0.54 22.36 11.71
C ASP A 236 2.07 22.19 11.92
N GLY A 237 2.51 21.63 13.04
CA GLY A 237 3.91 21.47 13.44
C GLY A 237 4.55 20.11 13.15
N GLU A 238 3.80 19.10 12.70
CA GLU A 238 4.33 17.72 12.53
C GLU A 238 4.79 17.39 11.11
N TRP A 239 4.42 18.19 10.12
CA TRP A 239 4.81 18.00 8.73
C TRP A 239 5.89 19.01 8.36
N GLU A 240 6.89 18.56 7.61
CA GLU A 240 7.78 19.48 6.91
C GLU A 240 6.90 20.38 6.01
N PRO A 241 7.10 21.71 6.02
CA PRO A 241 6.24 22.62 5.29
C PRO A 241 6.18 22.21 3.82
N VAL A 242 4.96 22.10 3.30
CA VAL A 242 4.69 21.69 1.92
C VAL A 242 5.52 22.54 0.95
N ASP A 243 6.32 21.88 0.12
CA ASP A 243 7.08 22.54 -0.94
C ASP A 243 6.10 23.11 -1.99
N GLN A 244 5.83 24.41 -1.86
CA GLN A 244 4.92 25.12 -2.74
C GLN A 244 5.44 25.21 -4.17
N GLU A 245 6.76 25.20 -4.37
CA GLU A 245 7.37 25.29 -5.69
C GLU A 245 7.20 23.98 -6.46
N LEU A 246 7.29 22.84 -5.76
CA LEU A 246 6.94 21.53 -6.32
C LEU A 246 5.47 21.50 -6.76
N LEU A 247 4.55 22.03 -5.96
CA LEU A 247 3.11 22.04 -6.30
C LEU A 247 2.81 22.93 -7.51
N LEU A 248 3.47 24.08 -7.62
CA LEU A 248 3.33 24.97 -8.77
C LEU A 248 3.88 24.32 -10.05
N ARG A 249 5.02 23.63 -9.96
CA ARG A 249 5.59 22.86 -11.07
C ARG A 249 4.67 21.71 -11.51
N LEU A 250 4.12 20.96 -10.56
CA LEU A 250 3.19 19.86 -10.84
C LEU A 250 1.92 20.38 -11.52
N ARG A 251 1.37 21.49 -11.01
CA ARG A 251 0.19 22.13 -11.63
C ARG A 251 0.48 22.53 -13.08
N SER A 252 1.60 23.21 -13.33
CA SER A 252 1.97 23.63 -14.69
C SER A 252 2.10 22.43 -15.63
N ALA A 253 2.76 21.35 -15.18
CA ALA A 253 2.92 20.13 -15.96
C ALA A 253 1.58 19.43 -16.27
N LEU A 254 0.61 19.50 -15.36
CA LEU A 254 -0.73 18.94 -15.59
C LEU A 254 -1.59 19.80 -16.52
N GLU A 255 -1.45 21.13 -16.46
CA GLU A 255 -2.11 22.06 -17.38
C GLU A 255 -1.57 21.89 -18.81
N ASP A 256 -0.27 21.60 -18.98
CA ASP A 256 0.35 21.37 -20.29
C ASP A 256 -0.07 20.03 -20.95
N LEU A 257 -0.66 19.10 -20.18
CA LEU A 257 -1.14 17.80 -20.65
C LEU A 257 -2.64 17.79 -21.02
N ALA A 258 -3.37 18.89 -20.77
CA ALA A 258 -4.81 19.03 -21.01
C ALA A 258 -5.12 19.73 -22.34
#